data_AF-A0A939FNE1-F1
#
_entry.id   AF-A0A939FNE1-F1
#
_cell.length_a   1.000
_cell.length_b   1.000
_cell.length_c   1.000
_cell.angle_alpha   90.00
_cell.angle_beta   90.00
_cell.angle_gamma   90.00
#
_symmetry.space_group_name_H-M   'P 1'
#
loop_
_entity.id
_entity.type
_entity.pdbx_description
1 polymer ?
#
loop_
_entity_poly.entity_id
_entity_poly.type
_entity_poly.pdbx_seq_one_letter_code
_entity_poly.pdbx_strand_id
1 'polypeptide(L)'
;MSTHALIAVAVTTAVIFLGVSVAVWAVGHGARTGGGTLRRRFGPEYDAALARHGGERKAAERELSERLGRYEHLRVSPLPAAAREQYVARWTGIQERFVDAPARSVADAELLVGELARDRGFPSTTWDDMADALSVHAPRSVHGLRELRTASVGGRSREVPTEELREALVRARDLFEDLVRARPEDHRPQRHARRGGPRPAVNRLRRP
;
A
#
# COMPACT_ATOMS: atom_id res chain seq x y z
N MET A 1 18.53 25.92 -29.66
CA MET A 1 17.97 24.77 -28.91
C MET A 1 17.53 23.74 -29.93
N SER A 2 18.16 22.57 -29.88
CA SER A 2 18.29 21.65 -31.02
C SER A 2 16.99 20.89 -31.27
N THR A 3 16.46 20.96 -32.50
CA THR A 3 15.31 20.19 -33.01
C THR A 3 15.42 18.68 -32.73
N HIS A 4 16.64 18.15 -32.61
CA HIS A 4 16.91 16.78 -32.20
C HIS A 4 16.42 16.43 -30.79
N ALA A 5 16.42 17.38 -29.85
CA ALA A 5 15.92 17.16 -28.49
C ALA A 5 14.38 17.08 -28.45
N LEU A 6 13.69 17.87 -29.27
CA LEU A 6 12.23 17.80 -29.40
C LEU A 6 11.77 16.51 -30.08
N ILE A 7 12.51 16.03 -31.08
CA ILE A 7 12.21 14.75 -31.76
C ILE A 7 12.40 13.57 -30.78
N ALA A 8 13.45 13.58 -29.95
CA ALA A 8 13.68 12.53 -28.95
C ALA A 8 12.55 12.44 -27.90
N VAL A 9 12.09 13.60 -27.40
CA VAL A 9 10.99 13.66 -26.42
C VAL A 9 9.67 13.21 -27.05
N ALA A 10 9.37 13.61 -28.29
CA ALA A 10 8.16 13.22 -29.00
C ALA A 10 8.11 11.70 -29.29
N VAL A 11 9.22 11.11 -29.73
CA VAL A 11 9.33 9.66 -29.99
C VAL A 11 9.19 8.86 -28.70
N THR A 12 9.83 9.30 -27.60
CA THR A 12 9.73 8.63 -26.30
C THR A 12 8.29 8.65 -25.78
N THR A 13 7.61 9.79 -25.90
CA THR A 13 6.20 9.93 -25.51
C THR A 13 5.29 9.04 -26.34
N ALA A 14 5.49 8.98 -27.67
CA ALA A 14 4.69 8.14 -28.56
C ALA A 14 4.84 6.64 -28.27
N VAL A 15 6.04 6.16 -27.90
CA VAL A 15 6.27 4.75 -27.53
C VAL A 15 5.57 4.39 -26.22
N ILE A 16 5.57 5.30 -25.23
CA ILE A 16 4.85 5.11 -23.96
C ILE A 16 3.33 5.03 -24.21
N PHE A 17 2.78 5.95 -25.01
CA PHE A 17 1.35 5.92 -25.35
C PHE A 17 0.96 4.70 -26.19
N LEU A 18 1.82 4.23 -27.10
CA LEU A 18 1.56 3.04 -27.91
C LEU A 18 1.58 1.77 -27.05
N GLY A 19 2.50 1.65 -26.09
CA GLY A 19 2.54 0.55 -25.13
C GLY A 19 1.29 0.49 -24.24
N VAL A 20 0.82 1.64 -23.76
CA VAL A 20 -0.42 1.74 -22.95
C VAL A 20 -1.66 1.38 -23.80
N SER A 21 -1.70 1.77 -25.07
CA SER A 21 -2.85 1.53 -25.96
C SER A 21 -3.03 0.05 -26.30
N VAL A 22 -1.94 -0.69 -26.53
CA VAL A 22 -1.97 -2.14 -26.80
C VAL A 22 -2.38 -2.92 -25.54
N ALA A 23 -1.94 -2.48 -24.36
CA ALA A 23 -2.35 -3.06 -23.09
C ALA A 23 -3.86 -2.91 -22.84
N VAL A 24 -4.46 -1.75 -23.18
CA VAL A 24 -5.91 -1.50 -23.05
C VAL A 24 -6.73 -2.36 -24.02
N TRP A 25 -6.25 -2.60 -25.25
CA TRP A 25 -6.99 -3.40 -26.24
C TRP A 25 -7.00 -4.90 -25.91
N ALA A 26 -5.91 -5.43 -25.33
CA ALA A 26 -5.84 -6.83 -24.88
C ALA A 26 -6.78 -7.14 -23.69
N VAL A 27 -7.19 -6.13 -22.92
CA VAL A 27 -8.05 -6.28 -21.73
C VAL A 27 -9.53 -6.53 -22.08
N GLY A 28 -9.97 -6.20 -23.30
CA GLY A 28 -11.38 -6.19 -23.70
C GLY A 28 -12.01 -7.53 -24.11
N HIS A 29 -11.23 -8.53 -24.51
CA HIS A 29 -11.77 -9.74 -25.19
C HIS A 29 -11.79 -11.03 -24.34
N GLY A 30 -11.85 -10.91 -23.01
CA GLY A 30 -11.75 -12.05 -22.10
C GLY A 30 -12.97 -12.32 -21.21
N ALA A 31 -14.18 -11.98 -21.63
CA ALA A 31 -15.39 -12.24 -20.83
C ALA A 31 -15.95 -13.64 -21.12
N ARG A 32 -15.75 -14.59 -20.19
CA ARG A 32 -16.72 -15.56 -19.66
C ARG A 32 -16.00 -16.64 -18.84
N THR A 33 -16.56 -16.94 -17.66
CA THR A 33 -16.16 -17.91 -16.60
C THR A 33 -15.34 -17.32 -15.44
N GLY A 34 -15.92 -17.38 -14.23
CA GLY A 34 -15.24 -17.36 -12.92
C GLY A 34 -14.56 -16.07 -12.44
N GLY A 35 -13.50 -15.62 -13.12
CA GLY A 35 -12.55 -14.63 -12.59
C GLY A 35 -12.95 -13.17 -12.60
N GLY A 36 -14.15 -12.81 -13.04
CA GLY A 36 -14.61 -11.42 -13.05
C GLY A 36 -14.66 -10.81 -11.64
N THR A 37 -14.92 -11.64 -10.62
CA THR A 37 -14.98 -11.20 -9.21
C THR A 37 -13.58 -10.95 -8.63
N LEU A 38 -12.63 -11.86 -8.87
CA LEU A 38 -11.23 -11.71 -8.43
C LEU A 38 -10.55 -10.55 -9.14
N ARG A 39 -10.70 -10.44 -10.46
CA ARG A 39 -10.13 -9.32 -11.22
C ARG A 39 -10.69 -7.98 -10.76
N ARG A 40 -11.99 -7.88 -10.48
CA ARG A 40 -12.61 -6.66 -9.94
C ARG A 40 -12.13 -6.33 -8.52
N ARG A 41 -11.85 -7.34 -7.69
CA ARG A 41 -11.38 -7.16 -6.31
C ARG A 41 -9.90 -6.78 -6.23
N PHE A 42 -9.05 -7.55 -6.90
CA PHE A 42 -7.60 -7.39 -6.89
C PHE A 42 -7.09 -6.32 -7.87
N GLY A 43 -7.87 -6.02 -8.93
CA GLY A 43 -7.51 -4.98 -9.90
C GLY A 43 -6.13 -5.24 -10.52
N PRO A 44 -5.18 -4.29 -10.45
CA PRO A 44 -3.82 -4.46 -10.98
C PRO A 44 -3.07 -5.69 -10.44
N GLU A 45 -3.37 -6.11 -9.21
CA GLU A 45 -2.74 -7.30 -8.62
C GLU A 45 -3.15 -8.59 -9.36
N TYR A 46 -4.33 -8.62 -9.96
CA TYR A 46 -4.74 -9.73 -10.81
C TYR A 46 -3.84 -9.84 -12.04
N ASP A 47 -3.61 -8.70 -12.70
CA ASP A 47 -2.77 -8.65 -13.90
C ASP A 47 -1.31 -8.99 -13.55
N ALA A 48 -0.82 -8.54 -12.38
CA ALA A 48 0.50 -8.91 -11.87
C ALA A 48 0.63 -10.40 -11.54
N ALA A 49 -0.38 -11.01 -10.91
CA ALA A 49 -0.40 -12.46 -10.67
C ALA A 49 -0.43 -13.24 -11.98
N LEU A 50 -1.22 -12.78 -12.96
CA LEU A 50 -1.29 -13.39 -14.28
C LEU A 50 0.07 -13.35 -15.00
N ALA A 51 0.78 -12.22 -14.93
CA ALA A 51 2.13 -12.10 -15.46
C ALA A 51 3.13 -13.05 -14.79
N ARG A 52 3.05 -13.20 -13.45
CA ARG A 52 3.91 -14.14 -12.68
C ARG A 52 3.70 -15.60 -13.07
N HIS A 53 2.48 -15.97 -13.46
CA HIS A 53 2.13 -17.32 -13.92
C HIS A 53 2.19 -17.47 -15.45
N GLY A 54 2.91 -16.59 -16.16
CA GLY A 54 3.09 -16.72 -17.62
C GLY A 54 1.80 -16.63 -18.44
N GLY A 55 0.78 -15.96 -17.92
CA GLY A 55 -0.54 -15.90 -18.55
C GLY A 55 -1.49 -17.02 -18.16
N GLU A 56 -1.06 -17.98 -17.32
CA GLU A 56 -1.92 -19.07 -16.86
C GLU A 56 -2.96 -18.59 -15.84
N ARG A 57 -4.13 -18.23 -16.37
CA ARG A 57 -5.25 -17.70 -15.59
C ARG A 57 -5.66 -18.58 -14.40
N LYS A 58 -5.71 -19.90 -14.58
CA LYS A 58 -6.11 -20.84 -13.52
C LYS A 58 -5.14 -20.83 -12.34
N ALA A 59 -3.83 -20.74 -12.61
CA ALA A 59 -2.81 -20.67 -11.58
C ALA A 59 -2.87 -19.32 -10.83
N ALA A 60 -3.02 -18.22 -11.55
CA ALA A 60 -3.18 -16.89 -10.95
C ALA A 60 -4.44 -16.77 -10.09
N GLU A 61 -5.60 -17.23 -10.58
CA GLU A 61 -6.84 -17.22 -9.81
C GLU A 61 -6.76 -18.11 -8.57
N ARG A 62 -6.07 -19.26 -8.66
CA ARG A 62 -5.86 -20.14 -7.51
C ARG A 62 -5.02 -19.45 -6.43
N GLU A 63 -3.89 -18.85 -6.79
CA GLU A 63 -3.04 -18.11 -5.83
C GLU A 63 -3.83 -16.99 -5.14
N LEU A 64 -4.55 -16.16 -5.92
CA LEU A 64 -5.31 -15.04 -5.37
C LEU A 64 -6.45 -15.50 -4.49
N SER A 65 -7.08 -16.64 -4.80
CA SER A 65 -8.13 -17.24 -3.96
C SER A 65 -7.57 -17.76 -2.64
N GLU A 66 -6.44 -18.46 -2.66
CA GLU A 66 -5.76 -18.94 -1.46
C GLU A 66 -5.31 -17.78 -0.57
N ARG A 67 -4.77 -16.72 -1.18
CA ARG A 67 -4.39 -15.50 -0.48
C ARG A 67 -5.61 -14.79 0.12
N LEU A 68 -6.71 -14.70 -0.62
CA LEU A 68 -7.95 -14.13 -0.14
C LEU A 68 -8.46 -14.89 1.09
N GLY A 69 -8.55 -16.22 1.03
CA GLY A 69 -8.99 -17.02 2.19
C GLY A 69 -8.09 -16.87 3.42
N ARG A 70 -6.79 -16.64 3.23
CA ARG A 70 -5.85 -16.45 4.35
C ARG A 70 -6.03 -15.12 5.08
N TYR A 71 -6.27 -14.03 4.35
CA TYR A 71 -6.28 -12.67 4.93
C TYR A 71 -7.63 -11.96 4.88
N GLU A 72 -8.70 -12.56 4.35
CA GLU A 72 -10.01 -11.92 4.26
C GLU A 72 -10.55 -11.47 5.62
N HIS A 73 -10.25 -12.24 6.68
CA HIS A 73 -10.68 -11.97 8.05
C HIS A 73 -9.68 -11.13 8.85
N LEU A 74 -8.57 -10.70 8.24
CA LEU A 74 -7.63 -9.80 8.89
C LEU A 74 -8.34 -8.48 9.22
N ARG A 75 -8.37 -8.12 10.50
CA ARG A 75 -8.95 -6.86 10.96
C ARG A 75 -7.89 -5.77 10.92
N VAL A 76 -8.10 -4.79 10.03
CA VAL A 76 -7.26 -3.59 9.97
C VAL A 76 -7.53 -2.73 11.20
N SER A 77 -6.51 -2.52 12.03
CA SER A 77 -6.59 -1.73 13.25
C SER A 77 -6.89 -0.26 12.94
N PRO A 78 -7.72 0.40 13.77
CA PRO A 78 -7.94 1.83 13.62
C PRO A 78 -6.67 2.62 13.93
N LEU A 79 -6.47 3.74 13.23
CA LEU A 79 -5.31 4.62 13.44
C LEU A 79 -5.73 5.90 14.18
N PRO A 80 -5.25 6.13 15.43
CA PRO A 80 -5.56 7.35 16.17
C PRO A 80 -5.15 8.61 15.40
N ALA A 81 -5.91 9.71 15.56
CA ALA A 81 -5.66 10.95 14.83
C ALA A 81 -4.24 11.51 15.03
N ALA A 82 -3.74 11.50 16.27
CA ALA A 82 -2.38 11.94 16.58
C ALA A 82 -1.32 11.06 15.89
N ALA A 83 -1.53 9.73 15.82
CA ALA A 83 -0.61 8.83 15.13
C ALA A 83 -0.62 9.10 13.61
N ARG A 84 -1.80 9.29 13.02
CA ARG A 84 -1.92 9.69 11.60
C ARG A 84 -1.14 10.97 11.29
N GLU A 85 -1.29 12.01 12.12
CA GLU A 85 -0.57 13.28 11.93
C GLU A 85 0.96 13.08 11.98
N GLN A 86 1.45 12.25 12.91
CA GLN A 86 2.87 11.91 12.99
C GLN A 86 3.36 11.17 11.75
N TYR A 87 2.60 10.18 11.26
CA TYR A 87 2.94 9.46 10.02
C TYR A 87 3.00 10.39 8.82
N VAL A 88 2.01 11.28 8.66
CA VAL A 88 1.97 12.27 7.57
C VAL A 88 3.18 13.21 7.64
N ALA A 89 3.48 13.75 8.83
CA ALA A 89 4.63 14.63 9.02
C ALA A 89 5.96 13.94 8.68
N ARG A 90 6.12 12.67 9.10
CA ARG A 90 7.31 11.86 8.77
C ARG A 90 7.42 11.61 7.26
N TRP A 91 6.32 11.28 6.59
CA TRP A 91 6.28 11.10 5.14
C TRP A 91 6.69 12.39 4.40
N THR A 92 6.12 13.54 4.78
CA THR A 92 6.49 14.83 4.21
C THR A 92 7.99 15.13 4.37
N GLY A 93 8.54 14.91 5.57
CA GLY A 93 9.97 15.11 5.80
C GLY A 93 10.85 14.19 4.96
N ILE A 94 10.41 12.97 4.65
CA ILE A 94 11.13 12.06 3.74
C ILE A 94 11.12 12.61 2.31
N GLN A 95 9.98 13.11 1.84
CA GLN A 95 9.87 13.70 0.49
C GLN A 95 10.77 14.94 0.33
N GLU A 96 10.83 15.80 1.35
CA GLU A 96 11.68 17.00 1.34
C GLU A 96 13.17 16.65 1.24
N ARG A 97 13.62 15.59 1.93
CA ARG A 97 15.01 15.13 1.90
C ARG A 97 15.38 14.33 0.65
N PHE A 98 14.41 13.99 -0.20
CA PHE A 98 14.67 13.15 -1.38
C PHE A 98 15.69 13.78 -2.32
N VAL A 99 15.66 15.11 -2.49
CA VAL A 99 16.58 15.81 -3.40
C VAL A 99 18.04 15.64 -2.97
N ASP A 100 18.30 15.73 -1.67
CA ASP A 100 19.65 15.64 -1.11
C ASP A 100 20.11 14.19 -0.90
N ALA A 101 19.18 13.30 -0.53
CA ALA A 101 19.47 11.91 -0.21
C ALA A 101 18.40 10.95 -0.77
N PRO A 102 18.37 10.70 -2.09
CA PRO A 102 17.33 9.89 -2.73
C PRO A 102 17.25 8.46 -2.18
N ALA A 103 18.38 7.74 -2.17
CA ALA A 103 18.42 6.35 -1.72
C ALA A 103 18.05 6.19 -0.24
N ARG A 104 18.48 7.14 0.60
CA ARG A 104 18.12 7.16 2.02
C ARG A 104 16.63 7.43 2.20
N SER A 105 16.07 8.36 1.42
CA SER A 105 14.65 8.70 1.50
C SER A 105 13.75 7.54 1.10
N VAL A 106 14.12 6.76 0.07
CA VAL A 106 13.42 5.52 -0.30
C VAL A 106 13.51 4.46 0.81
N ALA A 107 14.69 4.29 1.42
CA ALA A 107 14.85 3.36 2.54
C ALA A 107 14.04 3.78 3.78
N ASP A 108 14.03 5.08 4.11
CA ASP A 108 13.21 5.64 5.20
C ASP A 108 11.71 5.47 4.92
N ALA A 109 11.28 5.65 3.66
CA ALA A 109 9.89 5.43 3.26
C ALA A 109 9.47 3.96 3.39
N GLU A 110 10.33 3.01 3.00
CA GLU A 110 10.09 1.58 3.19
C GLU A 110 9.87 1.25 4.67
N LEU A 111 10.73 1.76 5.54
CA LEU A 111 10.62 1.56 6.99
C LEU A 111 9.32 2.18 7.53
N LEU A 112 8.99 3.40 7.10
CA LEU A 112 7.78 4.11 7.51
C LEU A 112 6.51 3.36 7.09
N VAL A 113 6.44 2.87 5.85
CA VAL A 113 5.30 2.09 5.34
C VAL A 113 5.18 0.76 6.09
N GLY A 114 6.29 0.07 6.36
CA GLY A 114 6.29 -1.17 7.14
C GLY A 114 5.84 -0.96 8.59
N GLU A 115 6.22 0.14 9.22
CA GLU A 115 5.77 0.53 10.57
C GLU A 115 4.26 0.84 10.57
N LEU A 116 3.79 1.66 9.64
CA LEU A 116 2.38 1.99 9.49
C LEU A 116 1.52 0.76 9.21
N ALA A 117 1.98 -0.15 8.35
CA ALA A 117 1.28 -1.40 8.09
C ALA A 117 1.17 -2.26 9.36
N ARG A 118 2.25 -2.37 10.14
CA ARG A 118 2.24 -3.09 11.42
C ARG A 118 1.26 -2.48 12.42
N ASP A 119 1.25 -1.15 12.57
CA ASP A 119 0.33 -0.43 13.45
C ASP A 119 -1.13 -0.62 13.02
N ARG A 120 -1.35 -0.75 11.70
CA ARG A 120 -2.64 -1.11 11.10
C ARG A 120 -2.98 -2.60 11.22
N GLY A 121 -2.16 -3.40 11.90
CA GLY A 121 -2.40 -4.81 12.20
C GLY A 121 -2.03 -5.77 11.08
N PHE A 122 -1.33 -5.32 10.04
CA PHE A 122 -0.83 -6.21 8.99
C PHE A 122 0.32 -7.08 9.50
N PRO A 123 0.44 -8.33 9.01
CA PRO A 123 1.54 -9.20 9.39
C PRO A 123 2.89 -8.57 9.01
N SER A 124 3.89 -8.78 9.85
CA SER A 124 5.25 -8.25 9.65
C SER A 124 6.33 -9.33 9.76
N THR A 125 5.97 -10.60 9.52
CA THR A 125 6.90 -11.74 9.55
C THR A 125 7.91 -11.64 8.40
N THR A 126 7.39 -11.43 7.20
CA THR A 126 8.15 -11.21 5.97
C THR A 126 7.49 -10.11 5.15
N TRP A 127 8.25 -9.52 4.22
CA TRP A 127 7.70 -8.52 3.30
C TRP A 127 6.69 -9.11 2.33
N ASP A 128 6.86 -10.37 1.94
CA ASP A 128 5.92 -11.07 1.09
C ASP A 128 4.60 -11.37 1.81
N ASP A 129 4.64 -11.75 3.09
CA ASP A 129 3.46 -11.95 3.94
C ASP A 129 2.67 -10.64 4.12
N MET A 130 3.39 -9.53 4.33
CA MET A 130 2.79 -8.19 4.36
C MET A 130 2.17 -7.79 3.01
N ALA A 131 2.89 -7.99 1.91
CA ALA A 131 2.41 -7.68 0.56
C ALA A 131 1.18 -8.52 0.21
N ASP A 132 1.19 -9.80 0.57
CA ASP A 132 0.04 -10.70 0.38
C ASP A 132 -1.19 -10.18 1.14
N ALA A 133 -1.03 -9.85 2.42
CA ALA A 133 -2.12 -9.29 3.23
C ALA A 133 -2.62 -7.95 2.70
N LEU A 134 -1.70 -7.04 2.32
CA LEU A 134 -2.05 -5.74 1.73
C LEU A 134 -2.74 -5.90 0.39
N SER A 135 -2.40 -6.90 -0.42
CA SER A 135 -3.09 -7.12 -1.70
C SER A 135 -4.57 -7.45 -1.54
N VAL A 136 -4.99 -7.96 -0.37
CA VAL A 136 -6.40 -8.24 -0.07
C VAL A 136 -7.16 -7.00 0.41
N HIS A 137 -6.50 -6.11 1.16
CA HIS A 137 -7.12 -4.96 1.85
C HIS A 137 -6.84 -3.59 1.22
N ALA A 138 -5.79 -3.51 0.40
CA ALA A 138 -5.33 -2.36 -0.37
C ALA A 138 -4.87 -2.80 -1.80
N PRO A 139 -5.72 -3.52 -2.56
CA PRO A 139 -5.35 -4.18 -3.81
C PRO A 139 -4.82 -3.23 -4.90
N ARG A 140 -5.26 -1.96 -4.89
CA ARG A 140 -4.89 -0.98 -5.92
C ARG A 140 -3.53 -0.35 -5.68
N SER A 141 -3.06 -0.36 -4.44
CA SER A 141 -1.87 0.38 -4.01
C SER A 141 -0.73 -0.52 -3.54
N VAL A 142 -0.96 -1.83 -3.34
CA VAL A 142 0.07 -2.80 -2.95
C VAL A 142 1.26 -2.87 -3.91
N HIS A 143 1.08 -2.53 -5.19
CA HIS A 143 2.18 -2.50 -6.16
C HIS A 143 3.28 -1.52 -5.74
N GLY A 144 2.89 -0.37 -5.16
CA GLY A 144 3.82 0.61 -4.62
C GLY A 144 4.71 0.07 -3.51
N LEU A 145 4.25 -0.92 -2.72
CA LEU A 145 5.12 -1.57 -1.72
C LEU A 145 6.26 -2.35 -2.39
N ARG A 146 5.92 -3.14 -3.42
CA ARG A 146 6.90 -4.03 -4.06
C ARG A 146 7.98 -3.21 -4.75
N GLU A 147 7.60 -2.16 -5.44
CA GLU A 147 8.55 -1.25 -6.08
C GLU A 147 9.40 -0.49 -5.06
N LEU A 148 8.77 0.01 -3.99
CA LEU A 148 9.49 0.69 -2.93
C LEU A 148 10.57 -0.20 -2.34
N ARG A 149 10.27 -1.50 -2.14
CA ARG A 149 11.25 -2.46 -1.63
C ARG A 149 12.32 -2.81 -2.66
N THR A 150 11.97 -3.01 -3.92
CA THR A 150 12.96 -3.23 -4.98
C THR A 150 13.92 -2.04 -5.06
N ALA A 151 13.40 -0.81 -5.05
CA ALA A 151 14.16 0.42 -5.07
C ALA A 151 15.00 0.61 -3.80
N SER A 152 14.49 0.26 -2.62
CA SER A 152 15.23 0.39 -1.36
C SER A 152 16.40 -0.59 -1.26
N VAL A 153 16.24 -1.81 -1.78
CA VAL A 153 17.30 -2.82 -1.81
C VAL A 153 18.36 -2.42 -2.83
N GLY A 154 17.98 -2.06 -4.06
CA GLY A 154 18.92 -1.64 -5.11
C GLY A 154 19.60 -0.29 -4.83
N GLY A 155 18.89 0.64 -4.20
CA GLY A 155 19.41 1.96 -3.84
C GLY A 155 20.55 1.89 -2.81
N ARG A 156 20.58 0.87 -1.94
CA ARG A 156 21.70 0.63 -1.01
C ARG A 156 23.00 0.26 -1.73
N SER A 157 22.90 -0.35 -2.91
CA SER A 157 24.04 -0.69 -3.76
C SER A 157 24.47 0.46 -4.69
N ARG A 158 23.75 1.60 -4.71
CA ARG A 158 23.90 2.70 -5.68
C ARG A 158 23.71 2.28 -7.15
N GLU A 159 23.00 1.18 -7.39
CA GLU A 159 22.78 0.62 -8.73
C GLU A 159 21.52 1.18 -9.41
N VAL A 160 20.65 1.86 -8.66
CA VAL A 160 19.35 2.35 -9.14
C VAL A 160 19.45 3.85 -9.47
N PRO A 161 19.10 4.28 -10.69
CA PRO A 161 19.02 5.69 -11.06
C PRO A 161 18.07 6.48 -10.15
N THR A 162 18.40 7.74 -9.87
CA THR A 162 17.59 8.62 -9.01
C THR A 162 16.14 8.76 -9.48
N GLU A 163 15.87 8.71 -10.78
CA GLU A 163 14.51 8.82 -11.30
C GLU A 163 13.67 7.58 -10.98
N GLU A 164 14.24 6.39 -11.04
CA GLU A 164 13.55 5.16 -10.62
C GLU A 164 13.24 5.20 -9.11
N LEU A 165 14.15 5.76 -8.30
CA LEU A 165 13.90 6.00 -6.88
C LEU A 165 12.75 6.99 -6.66
N ARG A 166 12.64 8.02 -7.50
CA ARG A 166 11.54 8.99 -7.46
C ARG A 166 10.22 8.30 -7.79
N GLU A 167 10.18 7.54 -8.87
CA GLU A 167 8.97 6.82 -9.29
C GLU A 167 8.49 5.84 -8.21
N ALA A 168 9.41 5.08 -7.61
CA ALA A 168 9.07 4.16 -6.53
C ALA A 168 8.48 4.91 -5.31
N LEU A 169 9.05 6.05 -4.94
CA LEU A 169 8.53 6.87 -3.84
C LEU A 169 7.14 7.46 -4.16
N VAL A 170 6.89 7.83 -5.42
CA VAL A 170 5.58 8.31 -5.89
C VAL A 170 4.56 7.18 -5.86
N ARG A 171 4.87 5.99 -6.39
CA ARG A 171 3.95 4.84 -6.40
C ARG A 171 3.67 4.33 -4.98
N ALA A 172 4.64 4.40 -4.07
CA ALA A 172 4.46 4.11 -2.65
C ALA A 172 3.52 5.08 -1.93
N ARG A 173 3.38 6.31 -2.44
CA ARG A 173 2.50 7.32 -1.82
C ARG A 173 1.05 6.87 -1.78
N ASP A 174 0.56 6.25 -2.85
CA ASP A 174 -0.83 5.77 -2.91
C ASP A 174 -1.11 4.75 -1.80
N LEU A 175 -0.14 3.87 -1.54
CA LEU A 175 -0.22 2.90 -0.44
C LEU A 175 -0.19 3.59 0.91
N PHE A 176 0.73 4.54 1.09
CA PHE A 176 0.80 5.32 2.32
C PHE A 176 -0.52 6.04 2.60
N GLU A 177 -1.11 6.71 1.59
CA GLU A 177 -2.38 7.42 1.72
C GLU A 177 -3.54 6.48 2.06
N ASP A 178 -3.61 5.29 1.47
CA ASP A 178 -4.60 4.27 1.81
C ASP A 178 -4.41 3.72 3.24
N LEU A 179 -3.17 3.55 3.68
CA LEU A 179 -2.81 3.10 5.02
C LEU A 179 -2.93 4.19 6.08
N VAL A 180 -2.98 5.47 5.71
CA VAL A 180 -3.19 6.55 6.68
C VAL A 180 -4.65 7.02 6.71
N ARG A 181 -5.43 6.68 5.68
CA ARG A 181 -6.84 7.05 5.53
C ARG A 181 -7.65 6.68 6.76
N ALA A 182 -8.42 7.64 7.25
CA ALA A 182 -9.32 7.42 8.37
C ALA A 182 -10.40 6.39 7.99
N ARG A 183 -10.60 5.38 8.83
CA ARG A 183 -11.70 4.43 8.73
C ARG A 183 -12.81 4.80 9.74
N PRO A 184 -14.07 4.39 9.49
CA PRO A 184 -15.18 4.70 10.41
C PRO A 184 -14.92 4.28 11.86
N GLU A 185 -14.10 3.25 12.07
CA GLU A 185 -13.74 2.75 13.39
C GLU A 185 -12.73 3.64 14.15
N ASP A 186 -12.01 4.53 13.45
CA ASP A 186 -11.04 5.47 14.03
C ASP A 186 -11.70 6.55 14.88
N HIS A 187 -13.00 6.82 14.63
CA HIS A 187 -13.78 7.87 15.30
C HIS A 187 -14.52 7.36 16.53
N ARG A 188 -14.44 6.06 16.88
CA ARG A 188 -15.03 5.58 18.14
C ARG A 188 -14.19 6.15 19.29
N PRO A 189 -14.73 7.07 20.11
CA PRO A 189 -13.98 7.56 21.26
C PRO A 189 -13.67 6.36 22.16
N GLN A 190 -12.40 6.19 22.54
CA GLN A 190 -11.95 5.20 23.51
C GLN A 190 -12.68 5.40 24.84
N ARG A 191 -13.89 4.84 24.98
CA ARG A 191 -14.72 4.94 26.18
C ARG A 191 -14.45 3.82 27.20
N HIS A 192 -13.33 3.12 27.06
CA HIS A 192 -12.97 1.97 27.90
C HIS A 192 -11.58 2.11 28.52
N ALA A 193 -11.46 2.94 29.56
CA ALA A 193 -10.40 2.81 30.57
C ALA A 193 -10.71 3.47 31.93
N ARG A 194 -11.96 3.85 32.25
CA ARG A 194 -12.33 4.35 33.60
C ARG A 194 -13.76 3.96 33.99
N ARG A 195 -13.99 2.69 34.31
CA ARG A 195 -15.13 2.27 35.14
C ARG A 195 -14.76 1.04 35.96
N GLY A 196 -14.03 1.31 37.04
CA GLY A 196 -13.67 0.34 38.07
C GLY A 196 -13.21 1.07 39.34
N GLY A 197 -13.87 2.18 39.69
CA GLY A 197 -13.66 2.86 40.98
C GLY A 197 -14.63 2.30 42.02
N PRO A 198 -14.22 2.08 43.28
CA PRO A 198 -15.04 1.41 44.29
C PRO A 198 -16.33 2.18 44.58
N ARG A 199 -17.46 1.47 44.67
CA ARG A 199 -18.74 2.03 45.16
C ARG A 199 -18.56 2.55 46.59
N PRO A 200 -18.85 3.83 46.91
CA PRO A 200 -18.91 4.26 48.29
C PRO A 200 -20.13 3.63 48.96
N ALA A 201 -19.90 3.00 50.11
CA ALA A 201 -20.93 2.44 50.96
C ALA A 201 -21.86 3.55 51.47
N VAL A 202 -23.15 3.41 51.21
CA VAL A 202 -24.17 4.35 51.69
C VAL A 202 -24.39 4.09 53.18
N ASN A 203 -23.82 4.95 54.02
CA ASN A 203 -24.01 4.95 55.46
C ASN A 203 -25.46 5.37 55.79
N ARG A 204 -26.27 4.43 56.30
CA ARG A 204 -27.60 4.74 56.87
C ARG A 204 -27.41 5.39 58.24
N LEU A 205 -27.46 6.72 58.26
CA LEU A 205 -27.67 7.46 59.50
C LEU A 205 -29.16 7.42 59.86
N ARG A 206 -29.48 6.54 60.81
CA ARG A 206 -30.71 6.50 61.60
C ARG A 206 -30.71 7.73 62.51
N ARG A 207 -31.70 8.61 62.37
CA ARG A 207 -32.00 9.68 63.33
C ARG A 207 -33.15 9.25 64.26
N PRO A 208 -33.19 9.76 65.50
CA PRO A 208 -33.97 9.23 66.62
C PRO A 208 -35.47 9.37 66.46
#